data_AF-A0A355UCY8-F1
#
_entry.id   AF-A0A355UCY8-F1
#
_cell.length_a   1.000
_cell.length_b   1.000
_cell.length_c   1.000
_cell.angle_alpha   90.00
_cell.angle_beta   90.00
_cell.angle_gamma   90.00
#
_symmetry.space_group_name_H-M   'P 1'
#
loop_
_entity.id
_entity.type
_entity.pdbx_description
1 polymer ?
#
loop_
_entity_poly.entity_id
_entity_poly.type
_entity_poly.pdbx_seq_one_letter_code
_entity_poly.pdbx_strand_id
1 'polypeptide(L)'
;MTDIEIAQKTKLVPIVKIAEKLGLKEDELDLYGKYKAKVNASAFRRLSGKKDGKLVLVTAINPTPAGEGKTTVTVGLGEAMSKIGKNAVIALREPSLGPVFGIKGGAAGGGMAQVVPMEDINLHFTGDFHAITSANNLLCAMIDNHIMHGNELNIDPRSILVPRCMDMNDRQLRHMV
;
A
#
# COMPACT_ATOMS: atom_id res chain seq x y z
N MET A 1 4.87 13.04 -23.10
CA MET A 1 5.14 13.21 -21.66
C MET A 1 5.17 11.84 -21.03
N THR A 2 6.15 11.59 -20.16
CA THR A 2 6.23 10.34 -19.38
C THR A 2 5.27 10.39 -18.18
N ASP A 3 4.98 9.23 -17.59
CA ASP A 3 4.09 9.14 -16.41
C ASP A 3 4.59 9.99 -15.24
N ILE A 4 5.91 10.00 -15.01
CA ILE A 4 6.53 10.80 -13.94
C ILE A 4 6.45 12.31 -14.22
N GLU A 5 6.58 12.73 -15.49
CA GLU A 5 6.41 14.14 -15.86
C GLU A 5 4.99 14.63 -15.64
N ILE A 6 3.98 13.78 -15.85
CA ILE A 6 2.58 14.09 -15.55
C ILE A 6 2.41 14.26 -14.03
N ALA A 7 2.91 13.30 -13.24
CA ALA A 7 2.85 13.34 -11.78
C ALA A 7 3.51 14.61 -11.20
N GLN A 8 4.71 14.96 -11.66
CA GLN A 8 5.46 16.12 -11.17
C GLN A 8 4.82 17.47 -11.53
N LYS A 9 4.13 17.56 -12.68
CA LYS A 9 3.40 18.78 -13.07
C LYS A 9 2.02 18.90 -12.42
N THR A 10 1.55 17.85 -11.74
CA THR A 10 0.22 17.84 -11.14
C THR A 10 0.18 18.73 -9.91
N LYS A 11 -0.76 19.68 -9.89
CA LYS A 11 -1.00 20.53 -8.71
C LYS A 11 -1.73 19.73 -7.64
N LEU A 12 -0.98 19.27 -6.65
CA LEU A 12 -1.53 18.50 -5.53
C LEU A 12 -2.47 19.36 -4.66
N VAL A 13 -3.54 18.73 -4.20
CA VAL A 13 -4.47 19.30 -3.22
C VAL A 13 -4.07 18.80 -1.83
N PRO A 14 -3.99 19.65 -0.79
CA PRO A 14 -3.71 19.21 0.57
C PRO A 14 -4.66 18.09 1.00
N ILE A 15 -4.11 17.04 1.64
CA ILE A 15 -4.86 15.82 1.95
C ILE A 15 -6.07 16.10 2.87
N VAL A 16 -5.94 17.08 3.76
CA VAL A 16 -7.02 17.52 4.66
C VAL A 16 -8.25 17.97 3.88
N LYS A 17 -8.07 18.68 2.76
CA LYS A 17 -9.19 19.12 1.90
C LYS A 17 -9.85 17.95 1.17
N ILE A 18 -9.10 16.90 0.86
CA ILE A 18 -9.65 15.68 0.26
C ILE A 18 -10.47 14.92 1.32
N ALA A 19 -9.91 14.78 2.52
CA ALA A 19 -10.57 14.14 3.65
C ALA A 19 -11.88 14.85 4.07
N GLU A 20 -11.87 16.19 4.10
CA GLU A 20 -13.05 17.01 4.38
C GLU A 20 -14.20 16.73 3.39
N LYS A 21 -13.91 16.62 2.09
CA LYS A 21 -14.90 16.27 1.05
C LYS A 21 -15.52 14.88 1.27
N LEU A 22 -14.81 13.99 1.95
CA LEU A 22 -15.26 12.65 2.31
C LEU A 22 -15.96 12.60 3.68
N GLY A 23 -16.07 13.73 4.39
CA GLY A 23 -16.67 13.80 5.72
C GLY A 23 -15.82 13.18 6.83
N LEU A 24 -14.50 13.10 6.62
CA LEU A 24 -13.52 12.80 7.65
C LEU A 24 -13.19 14.06 8.44
N LYS A 25 -13.01 13.91 9.74
CA LYS A 25 -12.66 15.02 10.64
C LYS A 25 -11.14 15.13 10.76
N GLU A 26 -10.67 16.31 11.16
CA GLU A 26 -9.24 16.58 11.31
C GLU A 26 -8.59 15.72 12.42
N ASP A 27 -9.30 15.47 13.52
CA ASP A 27 -8.88 14.59 14.63
C ASP A 27 -8.88 13.10 14.28
N GLU A 28 -9.33 12.75 13.07
CA GLU A 28 -9.32 11.39 12.53
C GLU A 28 -8.16 11.16 11.55
N LEU A 29 -7.26 12.14 11.39
CA LEU A 29 -6.16 12.09 10.43
C LEU A 29 -4.80 12.21 11.14
N ASP A 30 -3.93 11.23 10.90
CA ASP A 30 -2.52 11.33 11.24
C ASP A 30 -1.74 11.74 9.98
N LEU A 31 -1.24 12.97 9.92
CA LEU A 31 -0.65 13.55 8.70
C LEU A 31 0.79 13.06 8.45
N TYR A 32 1.08 12.70 7.21
CA TYR A 32 2.42 12.36 6.70
C TYR A 32 2.85 13.40 5.65
N GLY A 33 3.24 14.57 6.15
CA GLY A 33 3.43 15.75 5.32
C GLY A 33 2.09 16.33 4.84
N LYS A 34 2.11 17.08 3.73
CA LYS A 34 0.94 17.86 3.27
C LYS A 34 -0.09 17.06 2.46
N TYR A 35 0.33 15.94 1.87
CA TYR A 35 -0.42 15.25 0.82
C TYR A 35 -0.72 13.78 1.13
N LYS A 36 -0.41 13.30 2.33
CA LYS A 36 -0.67 11.93 2.78
C LYS A 36 -1.17 11.96 4.23
N ALA A 37 -2.04 11.03 4.58
CA ALA A 37 -2.52 10.86 5.94
C ALA A 37 -2.93 9.40 6.17
N LYS A 38 -2.78 8.92 7.41
CA LYS A 38 -3.50 7.73 7.87
C LYS A 38 -4.86 8.16 8.42
N VAL A 39 -5.85 7.28 8.26
CA VAL A 39 -7.20 7.47 8.81
C VAL A 39 -7.33 6.63 10.07
N ASN A 40 -7.67 7.29 11.17
CA ASN A 40 -7.72 6.67 12.48
C ASN A 40 -8.95 5.77 12.62
N ALA A 41 -8.85 4.73 13.45
CA ALA A 41 -9.96 3.81 13.71
C ALA A 41 -11.18 4.51 14.36
N SER A 42 -11.01 5.72 14.92
CA SER A 42 -12.10 6.57 15.39
C SER A 42 -13.10 6.90 14.29
N ALA A 43 -12.64 7.13 13.06
CA ALA A 43 -13.52 7.35 11.91
C ALA A 43 -14.41 6.14 11.65
N PHE A 44 -13.82 4.94 11.64
CA PHE A 44 -14.57 3.70 11.45
C PHE A 44 -15.59 3.47 12.57
N ARG A 45 -15.20 3.68 13.84
CA ARG A 45 -16.12 3.57 14.98
C ARG A 45 -17.28 4.57 14.91
N ARG A 46 -17.02 5.83 14.54
CA ARG A 46 -18.06 6.86 14.37
C ARG A 46 -19.03 6.51 13.25
N LEU A 47 -18.54 5.88 12.18
CA LEU A 47 -19.34 5.48 11.03
C LEU A 47 -19.99 4.10 11.22
N SER A 48 -19.73 3.40 12.33
CA SER A 48 -20.35 2.12 12.63
C SER A 48 -21.88 2.25 12.65
N GLY A 49 -22.57 1.31 12.00
CA GLY A 49 -24.03 1.34 11.84
C GLY A 49 -24.55 2.18 10.66
N LYS A 50 -23.70 2.92 9.95
CA LYS A 50 -24.09 3.47 8.64
C LYS A 50 -24.15 2.37 7.58
N LYS A 51 -25.05 2.53 6.62
CA LYS A 51 -25.17 1.64 5.47
C LYS A 51 -23.94 1.77 4.57
N ASP A 52 -23.36 0.64 4.19
CA ASP A 52 -22.27 0.60 3.23
C ASP A 52 -22.66 1.18 1.87
N GLY A 53 -21.66 1.76 1.21
CA GLY A 53 -21.76 2.21 -0.17
C GLY A 53 -21.85 1.04 -1.17
N LYS A 54 -21.74 1.36 -2.45
CA LYS A 54 -21.65 0.33 -3.50
C LYS A 54 -20.19 -0.10 -3.66
N LEU A 55 -19.94 -1.41 -3.63
CA LEU A 55 -18.63 -1.99 -3.92
C LEU A 55 -18.55 -2.37 -5.39
N VAL A 56 -17.56 -1.82 -6.10
CA VAL A 56 -17.28 -2.14 -7.51
C VAL A 56 -15.89 -2.76 -7.58
N LEU A 57 -15.81 -4.01 -8.05
CA LEU A 57 -14.56 -4.72 -8.23
C LEU A 57 -14.07 -4.58 -9.67
N VAL A 58 -12.84 -4.09 -9.84
CA VAL A 58 -12.16 -4.07 -11.14
C VAL A 58 -11.25 -5.29 -11.25
N THR A 59 -11.51 -6.13 -12.25
CA THR A 59 -10.69 -7.31 -12.59
C THR A 59 -10.18 -7.21 -14.03
N ALA A 60 -9.29 -8.12 -14.42
CA ALA A 60 -8.75 -8.22 -15.77
C ALA A 60 -8.66 -9.69 -16.21
N ILE A 61 -8.46 -9.90 -17.51
CA ILE A 61 -8.08 -11.19 -18.08
C ILE A 61 -6.70 -11.63 -17.58
N ASN A 62 -6.28 -12.84 -17.96
CA ASN A 62 -4.94 -13.34 -17.65
C ASN A 62 -3.87 -12.34 -18.13
N PRO A 63 -2.85 -12.02 -17.30
CA PRO A 63 -1.81 -11.08 -17.67
C PRO A 63 -1.03 -11.53 -18.90
N THR A 64 -0.74 -10.58 -19.77
CA THR A 64 0.05 -10.73 -21.00
C THR A 64 1.19 -9.71 -21.00
N PRO A 65 2.26 -9.94 -21.79
CA PRO A 65 3.34 -8.96 -21.93
C PRO A 65 2.89 -7.59 -22.47
N ALA A 66 1.72 -7.50 -23.10
CA ALA A 66 1.18 -6.24 -23.62
C ALA A 66 0.70 -5.29 -22.50
N GLY A 67 0.34 -5.84 -21.34
CA GLY A 67 -0.17 -5.09 -20.19
C GLY A 67 -1.65 -4.71 -20.32
N GLU A 68 -2.41 -4.95 -19.24
CA GLU A 68 -3.88 -4.84 -19.26
C GLU A 68 -4.40 -3.51 -18.69
N GLY A 69 -3.54 -2.71 -18.06
CA GLY A 69 -3.93 -1.38 -17.54
C GLY A 69 -4.94 -1.40 -16.40
N LYS A 70 -5.07 -2.51 -15.65
CA LYS A 70 -6.08 -2.67 -14.58
C LYS A 70 -6.10 -1.52 -13.56
N THR A 71 -4.93 -1.08 -13.10
CA THR A 71 -4.85 0.03 -12.15
C THR A 71 -5.27 1.35 -12.78
N THR A 72 -4.85 1.62 -14.02
CA THR A 72 -5.26 2.81 -14.79
C THR A 72 -6.77 2.87 -14.94
N VAL A 73 -7.43 1.74 -15.25
CA VAL A 73 -8.89 1.64 -15.32
C VAL A 73 -9.53 1.91 -13.96
N THR A 74 -8.95 1.39 -12.87
CA THR A 74 -9.47 1.63 -11.52
C THR A 74 -9.44 3.10 -11.14
N VAL A 75 -8.33 3.79 -11.40
CA VAL A 75 -8.18 5.23 -11.14
C VAL A 75 -9.15 6.03 -12.03
N GLY A 76 -9.14 5.78 -13.33
CA GLY A 76 -10.00 6.49 -14.29
C GLY A 76 -11.50 6.29 -14.02
N LEU A 77 -11.91 5.10 -13.57
CA LEU A 77 -13.28 4.84 -13.14
C LEU A 77 -13.65 5.69 -11.92
N GLY A 78 -12.77 5.79 -10.91
CA GLY A 78 -12.99 6.65 -9.75
C GLY A 78 -13.16 8.13 -10.14
N GLU A 79 -12.30 8.64 -11.02
CA GLU A 79 -12.40 10.01 -11.54
C GLU A 79 -13.69 10.23 -12.34
N ALA A 80 -14.07 9.27 -13.20
CA ALA A 80 -15.29 9.34 -13.99
C ALA A 80 -16.54 9.36 -13.10
N MET A 81 -16.57 8.56 -12.04
CA MET A 81 -17.66 8.54 -11.05
C MET A 81 -17.81 9.91 -10.37
N SER A 82 -16.71 10.55 -10.00
CA SER A 82 -16.74 11.92 -9.46
C SER A 82 -17.25 12.93 -10.49
N LYS A 83 -16.88 12.80 -11.77
CA LYS A 83 -17.34 13.71 -12.85
C LYS A 83 -18.86 13.63 -13.08
N ILE A 84 -19.47 12.46 -12.88
CA ILE A 84 -20.94 12.28 -12.99
C ILE A 84 -21.68 12.54 -11.66
N GLY A 85 -21.03 13.19 -10.69
CA GLY A 85 -21.65 13.60 -9.43
C GLY A 85 -21.83 12.49 -8.40
N LYS A 86 -21.10 11.37 -8.51
CA LYS A 86 -21.08 10.32 -7.47
C LYS A 86 -19.91 10.55 -6.52
N ASN A 87 -20.15 10.38 -5.22
CA ASN A 87 -19.08 10.30 -4.22
C ASN A 87 -18.44 8.91 -4.30
N ALA A 88 -17.26 8.83 -4.89
CA ALA A 88 -16.53 7.60 -5.13
C ALA A 88 -15.08 7.72 -4.63
N VAL A 89 -14.59 6.63 -4.04
CA VAL A 89 -13.22 6.48 -3.56
C VAL A 89 -12.67 5.19 -4.15
N ILE A 90 -11.39 5.20 -4.50
CA ILE A 90 -10.68 4.01 -4.97
C ILE A 90 -9.83 3.43 -3.83
N ALA A 91 -9.69 2.10 -3.81
CA ALA A 91 -8.79 1.40 -2.92
C ALA A 91 -7.78 0.61 -3.76
N LEU A 92 -6.49 0.83 -3.50
CA LEU A 92 -5.38 0.21 -4.23
C LEU A 92 -4.40 -0.42 -3.23
N ARG A 93 -3.51 -1.29 -3.73
CA ARG A 93 -2.43 -1.88 -2.95
C ARG A 93 -1.19 -0.99 -3.02
N GLU A 94 -0.48 -0.87 -1.91
CA GLU A 94 0.87 -0.31 -1.88
C GLU A 94 1.84 -1.23 -2.66
N PRO A 95 2.68 -0.68 -3.54
CA PRO A 95 3.73 -1.46 -4.20
C PRO A 95 4.89 -1.78 -3.25
N SER A 96 5.54 -2.91 -3.49
CA SER A 96 6.79 -3.29 -2.81
C SER A 96 7.94 -2.41 -3.28
N LEU A 97 8.83 -2.08 -2.35
CA LEU A 97 10.01 -1.22 -2.55
C LEU A 97 11.03 -1.90 -3.47
N GLY A 98 11.30 -3.19 -3.27
CA GLY A 98 12.34 -3.93 -4.00
C GLY A 98 12.23 -3.82 -5.53
N PRO A 99 11.06 -4.10 -6.15
CA PRO A 99 10.83 -3.99 -7.59
C PRO A 99 11.09 -2.61 -8.20
N VAL A 100 10.99 -1.53 -7.42
CA VAL A 100 11.24 -0.15 -7.88
C VAL A 100 12.69 0.05 -8.29
N PHE A 101 13.63 -0.61 -7.60
CA PHE A 101 15.06 -0.59 -7.93
C PHE A 101 15.48 -1.66 -8.94
N GLY A 102 14.52 -2.42 -9.49
CA GLY A 102 14.74 -3.43 -10.52
C GLY A 102 14.16 -3.00 -11.86
N ILE A 103 13.01 -3.57 -12.21
CA ILE A 103 12.41 -3.46 -13.56
C ILE A 103 11.14 -2.60 -13.56
N LYS A 104 10.48 -2.38 -12.40
CA LYS A 104 9.09 -1.89 -12.36
C LYS A 104 8.96 -0.59 -11.56
N GLY A 105 8.89 0.54 -12.27
CA GLY A 105 8.89 1.88 -11.67
C GLY A 105 7.53 2.55 -11.41
N GLY A 106 6.40 1.91 -11.65
CA GLY A 106 5.09 2.56 -11.49
C GLY A 106 3.94 1.60 -11.23
N ALA A 107 3.33 1.69 -10.05
CA ALA A 107 2.22 0.83 -9.65
C ALA A 107 0.89 1.56 -9.41
N ALA A 108 0.89 2.89 -9.51
CA ALA A 108 -0.23 3.76 -9.12
C ALA A 108 -1.04 4.29 -10.31
N GLY A 109 -1.21 3.49 -11.37
CA GLY A 109 -1.91 3.91 -12.60
C GLY A 109 -0.94 4.31 -13.72
N GLY A 110 -1.42 5.08 -14.69
CA GLY A 110 -0.63 5.50 -15.85
C GLY A 110 -1.33 6.58 -16.69
N GLY A 111 -0.56 7.36 -17.45
CA GLY A 111 -1.05 8.51 -18.19
C GLY A 111 -1.68 9.56 -17.26
N MET A 112 -2.86 10.05 -17.62
CA MET A 112 -3.60 11.06 -16.83
C MET A 112 -4.39 10.46 -15.66
N ALA A 113 -4.46 9.14 -15.54
CA ALA A 113 -5.17 8.43 -14.47
C ALA A 113 -4.15 7.79 -13.52
N GLN A 114 -3.69 8.59 -12.55
CA GLN A 114 -2.66 8.22 -11.59
C GLN A 114 -3.05 8.59 -10.15
N VAL A 115 -2.53 7.85 -9.18
CA VAL A 115 -2.51 8.26 -7.77
C VAL A 115 -1.16 8.91 -7.46
N VAL A 116 -1.20 10.04 -6.78
CA VAL A 116 -0.05 10.88 -6.47
C VAL A 116 -0.04 11.24 -4.98
N PRO A 117 1.13 11.48 -4.35
CA PRO A 117 2.48 11.58 -4.93
C PRO A 117 3.13 10.23 -5.25
N MET A 118 3.51 10.02 -6.52
CA MET A 118 4.01 8.73 -7.02
C MET A 118 5.36 8.32 -6.40
N GLU A 119 6.24 9.29 -6.14
CA GLU A 119 7.55 9.07 -5.52
C GLU A 119 7.44 8.51 -4.11
N ASP A 120 6.54 9.06 -3.30
CA ASP A 120 6.32 8.56 -1.94
C ASP A 120 5.71 7.16 -1.97
N ILE A 121 4.71 6.93 -2.83
CA ILE A 121 4.01 5.64 -2.96
C ILE A 121 4.96 4.51 -3.36
N ASN A 122 5.93 4.79 -4.23
CA ASN A 122 6.90 3.79 -4.70
C ASN A 122 8.07 3.58 -3.72
N LEU A 123 8.22 4.41 -2.69
CA LEU A 123 9.32 4.32 -1.74
C LEU A 123 8.82 3.88 -0.36
N HIS A 124 9.02 4.70 0.66
CA HIS A 124 8.68 4.35 2.04
C HIS A 124 7.23 4.65 2.39
N PHE A 125 6.52 5.36 1.52
CA PHE A 125 5.15 5.82 1.69
C PHE A 125 4.82 6.31 3.11
N THR A 126 4.12 5.48 3.90
CA THR A 126 3.80 5.77 5.31
C THR A 126 4.44 4.79 6.31
N GLY A 127 5.33 3.92 5.82
CA GLY A 127 6.12 2.98 6.61
C GLY A 127 5.44 1.63 6.87
N ASP A 128 4.37 1.29 6.15
CA ASP A 128 3.58 0.08 6.42
C ASP A 128 4.38 -1.19 6.18
N PHE A 129 5.14 -1.26 5.08
CA PHE A 129 6.00 -2.42 4.81
C PHE A 129 7.20 -2.52 5.75
N HIS A 130 7.68 -1.40 6.28
CA HIS A 130 8.69 -1.41 7.35
C HIS A 130 8.11 -2.02 8.63
N ALA A 131 6.90 -1.62 9.03
CA ALA A 131 6.23 -2.17 10.21
C ALA A 131 5.97 -3.68 10.06
N ILE A 132 5.51 -4.14 8.89
CA ILE A 132 5.33 -5.57 8.59
C ILE A 132 6.66 -6.33 8.67
N THR A 133 7.72 -5.78 8.09
CA THR A 133 9.06 -6.37 8.11
C THR A 133 9.59 -6.50 9.54
N SER A 134 9.45 -5.44 10.34
CA SER A 134 9.85 -5.43 11.75
C SER A 134 9.08 -6.47 12.57
N ALA A 135 7.76 -6.55 12.39
CA ALA A 135 6.93 -7.53 13.11
C ALA A 135 7.30 -8.97 12.75
N ASN A 136 7.46 -9.29 11.46
CA ASN A 136 7.87 -10.61 11.00
C ASN A 136 9.23 -11.02 11.57
N ASN A 137 10.22 -10.12 11.47
CA ASN A 137 11.57 -10.44 11.88
C ASN A 137 11.74 -10.47 13.41
N LEU A 138 10.91 -9.73 14.16
CA LEU A 138 10.81 -9.87 15.61
C LEU A 138 10.35 -11.28 16.00
N LEU A 139 9.31 -11.82 15.34
CA LEU A 139 8.86 -13.18 15.58
C LEU A 139 9.98 -14.20 15.34
N CYS A 140 10.69 -14.10 14.20
CA CYS A 140 11.84 -14.97 13.92
C CYS A 140 12.91 -14.87 15.01
N ALA A 141 13.25 -13.64 15.44
CA ALA A 141 14.23 -13.42 16.50
C ALA A 141 13.78 -14.02 17.84
N MET A 142 12.49 -13.93 18.18
CA MET A 142 11.94 -14.54 19.39
C MET A 142 11.98 -16.07 19.36
N ILE A 143 11.75 -16.69 18.19
CA ILE A 143 11.86 -18.15 18.03
C ILE A 143 13.31 -18.60 18.27
N ASP A 144 14.27 -17.95 17.62
CA ASP A 144 15.69 -18.29 17.79
C ASP A 144 16.16 -18.07 19.24
N ASN A 145 15.72 -16.96 19.85
CA ASN A 145 15.98 -16.65 21.26
C ASN A 145 15.40 -17.71 22.20
N HIS A 146 14.16 -18.15 21.97
CA HIS A 146 13.53 -19.20 22.76
C HIS A 146 14.30 -20.52 22.70
N ILE A 147 14.76 -20.91 21.50
CA ILE A 147 15.58 -22.11 21.31
C ILE A 147 16.91 -21.98 22.05
N MET A 148 17.56 -20.81 21.95
CA MET A 148 18.84 -20.52 22.61
C MET A 148 18.72 -20.55 24.15
N HIS A 149 17.60 -20.09 24.70
CA HIS A 149 17.40 -19.92 26.15
C HIS A 149 16.65 -21.08 26.83
N GLY A 150 16.80 -22.30 26.31
CA GLY A 150 16.33 -23.52 26.99
C GLY A 150 15.29 -24.32 26.22
N ASN A 151 14.74 -23.76 25.14
CA ASN A 151 13.83 -24.45 24.24
C ASN A 151 12.72 -25.24 24.97
N GLU A 152 12.05 -24.62 25.94
CA GLU A 152 11.05 -25.30 26.79
C GLU A 152 9.88 -25.90 25.99
N LEU A 153 9.67 -25.40 24.77
CA LEU A 153 8.64 -25.87 23.83
C LEU A 153 9.12 -27.02 22.94
N ASN A 154 10.38 -27.45 23.09
CA ASN A 154 11.03 -28.51 22.31
C ASN A 154 10.86 -28.33 20.79
N ILE A 155 11.07 -27.09 20.31
CA ILE A 155 10.98 -26.75 18.89
C ILE A 155 12.14 -27.44 18.16
N ASP A 156 11.83 -28.18 17.09
CA ASP A 156 12.83 -28.72 16.16
C ASP A 156 13.24 -27.61 15.16
N PRO A 157 14.48 -27.10 15.20
CA PRO A 157 14.94 -26.02 14.33
C PRO A 157 14.80 -26.33 12.83
N ARG A 158 14.79 -27.61 12.45
CA ARG A 158 14.67 -28.06 11.05
C ARG A 158 13.25 -27.95 10.50
N SER A 159 12.26 -27.76 11.37
CA SER A 159 10.84 -27.67 11.03
C SER A 159 10.26 -26.26 11.15
N ILE A 160 11.09 -25.24 11.37
CA ILE A 160 10.63 -23.85 11.43
C ILE A 160 10.19 -23.42 10.02
N LEU A 161 8.91 -23.05 9.89
CA LEU A 161 8.30 -22.68 8.61
C LEU A 161 8.21 -21.17 8.35
N VAL A 162 8.53 -20.34 9.34
CA VAL A 162 8.42 -18.88 9.24
C VAL A 162 9.77 -18.28 8.85
N PRO A 163 9.95 -17.83 7.58
CA PRO A 163 11.20 -17.21 7.17
C PRO A 163 11.29 -15.75 7.62
N ARG A 164 12.51 -15.26 7.77
CA ARG A 164 12.78 -13.81 7.80
C ARG A 164 12.39 -13.20 6.45
N CYS A 165 12.04 -11.91 6.46
CA CYS A 165 11.68 -11.20 5.24
C CYS A 165 12.41 -9.85 5.14
N MET A 166 12.51 -9.35 3.92
CA MET A 166 13.04 -8.03 3.59
C MET A 166 12.35 -7.56 2.31
N ASP A 167 11.94 -6.29 2.27
CA ASP A 167 11.35 -5.68 1.07
C ASP A 167 12.43 -5.24 0.07
N MET A 168 13.24 -6.20 -0.38
CA MET A 168 14.33 -6.02 -1.32
C MET A 168 14.38 -7.19 -2.30
N ASN A 169 14.81 -6.92 -3.54
CA ASN A 169 15.07 -7.97 -4.53
C ASN A 169 16.45 -8.61 -4.29
N ASP A 170 16.61 -9.31 -3.17
CA ASP A 170 17.87 -9.98 -2.82
C ASP A 170 17.77 -11.49 -2.98
N ARG A 171 18.38 -12.01 -4.07
CA ARG A 171 18.41 -13.46 -4.33
C ARG A 171 19.35 -14.23 -3.40
N GLN A 172 20.29 -13.57 -2.73
CA GLN A 172 21.27 -14.24 -1.87
C GLN A 172 20.62 -14.76 -0.59
N LEU A 173 19.53 -14.13 -0.14
CA LEU A 173 18.82 -14.50 1.08
C LEU A 173 17.82 -15.67 0.91
N ARG A 174 17.75 -16.30 -0.28
CA ARG A 174 16.82 -17.42 -0.54
C ARG A 174 17.11 -18.67 0.29
N HIS A 175 18.40 -18.95 0.49
CA HIS A 175 18.87 -20.12 1.24
C HIS A 175 20.04 -19.69 2.12
N MET A 176 19.82 -19.72 3.43
CA MET A 176 20.79 -19.35 4.45
C MET A 176 20.96 -20.54 5.40
N VAL A 177 22.09 -20.57 6.12
CA VAL A 177 22.36 -21.53 7.21
C VAL A 177 22.28 -20.79 8.54
#